data_AF-A0A534T983-F1
#
_entry.id   AF-A0A534T983-F1
#
_cell.length_a   1.000
_cell.length_b   1.000
_cell.length_c   1.000
_cell.angle_alpha   90.00
_cell.angle_beta   90.00
_cell.angle_gamma   90.00
#
_symmetry.space_group_name_H-M   'P 1'
#
loop_
_entity.id
_entity.type
_entity.pdbx_description
1 polymer ?
#
loop_
_entity_poly.entity_id
_entity_poly.type
_entity_poly.pdbx_seq_one_letter_code
_entity_poly.pdbx_strand_id
1 'polypeptide(L)'
;MRKTCLIRAAAGAIVMLGVVGPACRAETEPSTPPETAPQPAPTTPPSTAPTEVPVTTDVQGKIPGDIAGRWLAVCQVKLQSGAARPVTRLFEIREGREHLEVALGGDIPTPVNQRLTAAMNAGQSWTPTPDDLREVNEKWRPARVDSRNYAKVENRLLGSDAYPPEFTEDETTKGSQFAIAIKEMYSGGQAVRTTYSVFGVRNYTPTVFGGTAIIATLAVAPFPVPITLKGDFQAYRLGEVAPRSVFQRLSDLFSGCGRR
;
A
#
# COMPACT_ATOMS: atom_id res chain seq x y z
N MET A 1 -43.21 13.40 9.44
CA MET A 1 -42.52 14.70 9.61
C MET A 1 -41.75 14.71 10.93
N ARG A 2 -40.41 14.64 10.91
CA ARG A 2 -39.50 15.35 11.83
C ARG A 2 -38.05 15.17 11.38
N LYS A 3 -37.60 16.23 10.69
CA LYS A 3 -36.27 16.80 10.46
C LYS A 3 -35.00 15.95 10.68
N THR A 4 -34.35 15.73 9.55
CA THR A 4 -32.92 15.62 9.27
C THR A 4 -32.05 16.61 10.06
N CYS A 5 -30.86 16.19 10.49
CA CYS A 5 -29.67 17.02 10.37
C CYS A 5 -28.41 16.15 10.20
N LEU A 6 -27.86 16.22 8.99
CA LEU A 6 -26.50 15.80 8.62
C LEU A 6 -25.49 16.76 9.26
N ILE A 7 -24.39 16.26 9.79
CA ILE A 7 -23.15 17.05 9.90
C ILE A 7 -22.04 16.30 9.17
N ARG A 8 -21.53 16.96 8.12
CA ARG A 8 -20.37 16.56 7.32
C ARG A 8 -19.07 17.03 7.98
N ALA A 9 -18.04 16.21 7.77
CA ALA A 9 -16.59 16.41 7.76
C ALA A 9 -15.99 17.81 7.96
N ALA A 10 -14.82 17.84 8.62
CA ALA A 10 -13.73 18.75 8.27
C ALA A 10 -12.35 18.10 8.53
N ALA A 11 -11.53 18.10 7.49
CA ALA A 11 -10.12 17.76 7.49
C ALA A 11 -9.31 18.92 8.11
N GLY A 12 -8.31 18.61 8.94
CA GLY A 12 -7.40 19.59 9.53
C GLY A 12 -6.01 19.51 8.90
N ALA A 13 -5.70 20.48 8.04
CA ALA A 13 -4.34 20.83 7.65
C ALA A 13 -3.82 21.89 8.63
N ILE A 14 -2.61 21.71 9.18
CA ILE A 14 -1.98 22.69 10.07
C ILE A 14 -0.95 23.51 9.28
N VAL A 15 -1.19 24.82 9.32
CA VAL A 15 -0.41 25.91 8.72
C VAL A 15 0.76 26.27 9.63
N MET A 16 1.93 26.48 9.02
CA MET A 16 3.14 27.04 9.66
C MET A 16 2.95 28.53 9.96
N LEU A 17 3.29 28.95 11.19
CA LEU A 17 3.36 30.34 11.61
C LEU A 17 4.83 30.74 11.83
N GLY A 18 5.25 31.78 11.11
CA GLY A 18 6.56 32.39 11.22
C GLY A 18 6.67 33.32 12.44
N VAL A 19 7.92 33.67 12.76
CA VAL A 19 8.27 34.73 13.71
C VAL A 19 9.08 35.78 12.97
N VAL A 20 8.62 37.03 13.09
CA VAL A 20 9.20 38.26 12.57
C VAL A 20 10.00 38.94 13.69
N GLY A 21 11.12 39.56 13.33
CA GLY A 21 11.87 40.51 14.17
C GLY A 21 12.90 41.29 13.34
N PRO A 22 13.27 42.53 13.73
CA PRO A 22 12.96 43.72 12.92
C PRO A 22 14.14 44.39 12.20
N ALA A 23 13.77 45.37 11.36
CA ALA A 23 14.61 46.19 10.49
C ALA A 23 15.47 47.23 11.21
N CYS A 24 16.64 47.55 10.63
CA CYS A 24 17.25 48.87 10.67
C CYS A 24 18.01 49.14 9.36
N ARG A 25 17.80 50.35 8.83
CA ARG A 25 18.27 50.90 7.55
C ARG A 25 19.62 51.59 7.72
N ALA A 26 20.52 51.48 6.75
CA ALA A 26 21.54 52.49 6.47
C ALA A 26 21.98 52.40 4.99
N GLU A 27 21.92 53.53 4.28
CA GLU A 27 22.48 53.76 2.94
C GLU A 27 23.90 54.34 3.07
N THR A 28 24.90 53.77 2.38
CA THR A 28 25.99 54.53 1.73
C THR A 28 26.78 53.63 0.75
N GLU A 29 26.88 54.02 -0.53
CA GLU A 29 27.90 53.58 -1.52
C GLU A 29 29.23 54.37 -1.31
N PRO A 30 30.32 54.16 -2.09
CA PRO A 30 31.04 52.93 -2.47
C PRO A 30 32.56 53.07 -2.20
N SER A 31 33.32 51.99 -1.96
CA SER A 31 34.80 51.96 -2.09
C SER A 31 35.39 50.54 -1.95
N THR A 32 36.37 50.22 -2.79
CA THR A 32 37.17 48.97 -2.81
C THR A 32 38.65 49.33 -2.60
N PRO A 33 39.57 48.43 -2.20
CA PRO A 33 39.63 47.52 -1.03
C PRO A 33 40.89 47.83 -0.14
N PRO A 34 41.17 47.04 0.91
CA PRO A 34 42.44 46.33 0.89
C PRO A 34 42.40 44.87 1.36
N GLU A 35 43.36 44.13 0.82
CA GLU A 35 43.78 42.74 1.07
C GLU A 35 44.01 42.38 2.55
N THR A 36 43.42 41.28 3.07
CA THR A 36 43.90 40.54 4.27
C THR A 36 43.28 39.14 4.42
N ALA A 37 44.18 38.14 4.56
CA ALA A 37 44.11 36.80 5.17
C ALA A 37 43.30 35.63 4.52
N PRO A 38 43.87 34.40 4.47
CA PRO A 38 43.16 33.20 4.00
C PRO A 38 42.02 32.82 4.95
N GLN A 39 40.78 32.75 4.44
CA GLN A 39 39.67 32.13 5.14
C GLN A 39 39.91 30.61 5.29
N PRO A 40 39.70 30.01 6.48
CA PRO A 40 39.63 28.56 6.60
C PRO A 40 38.47 28.05 5.72
N ALA A 41 38.74 27.01 4.92
CA ALA A 41 37.77 26.44 4.00
C ALA A 41 36.47 26.09 4.75
N PRO A 42 35.29 26.41 4.20
CA PRO A 42 34.03 25.98 4.77
C PRO A 42 34.02 24.45 4.82
N THR A 43 33.99 23.90 6.03
CA THR A 43 33.79 22.46 6.23
C THR A 43 32.38 22.17 5.75
N THR A 44 32.28 21.56 4.56
CA THR A 44 31.00 21.11 4.03
C THR A 44 30.46 20.06 5.01
N PRO A 45 29.27 20.25 5.61
CA PRO A 45 28.67 19.20 6.43
C PRO A 45 28.51 17.94 5.56
N PRO A 46 28.76 16.73 6.11
CA PRO A 46 28.60 15.51 5.34
C PRO A 46 27.18 15.47 4.77
N SER A 47 27.09 15.45 3.44
CA SER A 47 25.85 15.22 2.71
C SER A 47 25.32 13.86 3.14
N THR A 48 24.33 13.85 4.03
CA THR A 48 23.65 12.62 4.41
C THR A 48 22.81 12.23 3.22
N ALA A 49 23.32 11.30 2.40
CA ALA A 49 22.52 10.67 1.36
C ALA A 49 21.20 10.19 1.98
N PRO A 50 20.06 10.32 1.29
CA PRO A 50 18.80 9.81 1.80
C PRO A 50 18.98 8.36 2.23
N THR A 51 18.71 8.05 3.50
CA THR A 51 18.75 6.67 3.98
C THR A 51 17.72 5.86 3.21
N GLU A 52 18.20 4.94 2.37
CA GLU A 52 17.36 3.99 1.64
C GLU A 52 16.63 3.10 2.66
N VAL A 53 15.33 2.90 2.45
CA VAL A 53 14.53 2.04 3.34
C VAL A 53 14.88 0.58 3.03
N PRO A 54 15.23 -0.24 4.02
CA PRO A 54 15.47 -1.65 3.78
C PRO A 54 14.19 -2.35 3.32
N VAL A 55 14.25 -2.96 2.14
CA VAL A 55 13.21 -3.83 1.58
C VAL A 55 13.83 -5.18 1.28
N THR A 56 13.34 -6.25 1.92
CA THR A 56 13.87 -7.60 1.73
C THR A 56 12.76 -8.55 1.31
N THR A 57 13.09 -9.53 0.47
CA THR A 57 12.23 -10.70 0.24
C THR A 57 13.03 -11.94 0.61
N ASP A 58 12.45 -12.78 1.45
CA ASP A 58 13.01 -14.08 1.82
C ASP A 58 12.15 -15.17 1.17
N VAL A 59 12.80 -16.14 0.50
CA VAL A 59 12.11 -17.21 -0.24
C VAL A 59 12.57 -18.54 0.32
N GLN A 60 11.63 -19.34 0.83
CA GLN A 60 11.91 -20.63 1.45
C GLN A 60 10.97 -21.70 0.90
N GLY A 61 11.49 -22.91 0.73
CA GLY A 61 10.71 -24.07 0.26
C GLY A 61 10.35 -24.00 -1.24
N LYS A 62 9.41 -24.85 -1.64
CA LYS A 62 8.95 -24.97 -3.03
C LYS A 62 7.87 -23.95 -3.33
N ILE A 63 8.24 -22.95 -4.12
CA ILE A 63 7.32 -21.94 -4.64
C ILE A 63 6.91 -22.30 -6.07
N PRO A 64 5.62 -22.23 -6.44
CA PRO A 64 5.22 -22.46 -7.82
C PRO A 64 5.78 -21.40 -8.78
N GLY A 65 6.24 -21.81 -9.96
CA GLY A 65 6.91 -20.92 -10.91
C GLY A 65 6.00 -19.98 -11.70
N ASP A 66 4.68 -20.18 -11.65
CA ASP A 66 3.67 -19.45 -12.43
C ASP A 66 2.96 -18.33 -11.65
N ILE A 67 3.49 -17.95 -10.48
CA ILE A 67 2.88 -16.96 -9.58
C ILE A 67 3.34 -15.52 -9.84
N ALA A 68 4.35 -15.31 -10.68
CA ALA A 68 4.85 -13.98 -11.02
C ALA A 68 3.73 -13.13 -11.64
N GLY A 69 3.73 -11.82 -11.35
CA GLY A 69 2.74 -10.88 -11.86
C GLY A 69 2.31 -9.86 -10.82
N ARG A 70 1.45 -8.95 -11.26
CA ARG A 70 0.81 -7.95 -10.40
C ARG A 70 -0.52 -8.47 -9.92
N TRP A 71 -0.81 -8.26 -8.64
CA TRP A 71 -1.94 -8.87 -7.97
C TRP A 71 -2.73 -7.82 -7.20
N LEU A 72 -4.06 -7.88 -7.33
CA LEU A 72 -5.00 -7.26 -6.41
C LEU A 72 -5.53 -8.34 -5.47
N ALA A 73 -5.02 -8.40 -4.24
CA ALA A 73 -5.61 -9.20 -3.17
C ALA A 73 -6.79 -8.47 -2.54
N VAL A 74 -7.88 -9.19 -2.34
CA VAL A 74 -9.11 -8.72 -1.70
C VAL A 74 -9.43 -9.69 -0.56
N CYS A 75 -9.30 -9.22 0.67
CA CYS A 75 -9.60 -9.96 1.89
C CYS A 75 -11.01 -9.60 2.36
N GLN A 76 -11.88 -10.59 2.49
CA GLN A 76 -13.21 -10.43 3.08
C GLN A 76 -13.10 -10.65 4.59
N VAL A 77 -12.78 -9.59 5.33
CA VAL A 77 -12.69 -9.66 6.80
C VAL A 77 -14.08 -9.88 7.36
N LYS A 78 -14.25 -10.92 8.17
CA LYS A 78 -15.51 -11.20 8.87
C LYS A 78 -15.51 -10.51 10.22
N LEU A 79 -16.48 -9.63 10.45
CA LEU A 79 -16.67 -8.99 11.75
C LEU A 79 -17.49 -9.89 12.67
N GLN A 80 -17.37 -9.68 13.98
CA GLN A 80 -18.18 -10.38 14.98
C GLN A 80 -19.69 -10.15 14.79
N SER A 81 -20.08 -9.02 14.18
CA SER A 81 -21.46 -8.72 13.81
C SER A 81 -22.01 -9.54 12.64
N GLY A 82 -21.18 -10.37 12.00
CA GLY A 82 -21.53 -11.11 10.78
C GLY A 82 -21.37 -10.28 9.49
N ALA A 83 -21.15 -8.97 9.58
CA ALA A 83 -20.86 -8.13 8.43
C ALA A 83 -19.48 -8.44 7.83
N ALA A 84 -19.36 -8.29 6.51
CA ALA A 84 -18.08 -8.39 5.81
C ALA A 84 -17.47 -7.01 5.61
N ARG A 85 -16.14 -6.93 5.75
CA ARG A 85 -15.35 -5.74 5.43
C ARG A 85 -14.24 -6.11 4.43
N PRO A 86 -14.38 -5.68 3.16
CA PRO A 86 -13.35 -5.93 2.18
C PRO A 86 -12.13 -5.03 2.46
N VAL A 87 -10.94 -5.62 2.49
CA VAL A 87 -9.64 -4.94 2.59
C VAL A 87 -8.79 -5.36 1.41
N THR A 88 -8.22 -4.40 0.70
CA THR A 88 -7.44 -4.66 -0.51
C THR A 88 -5.95 -4.48 -0.30
N ARG A 89 -5.14 -5.28 -0.99
CA ARG A 89 -3.68 -5.13 -1.10
C ARG A 89 -3.25 -5.25 -2.54
N LEU A 90 -2.36 -4.36 -2.97
CA LEU A 90 -1.68 -4.44 -4.25
C LEU A 90 -0.24 -4.87 -3.99
N PHE A 91 0.21 -5.88 -4.73
CA PHE A 91 1.62 -6.28 -4.75
C PHE A 91 2.00 -6.87 -6.11
N GLU A 92 3.29 -6.91 -6.41
CA GLU A 92 3.86 -7.57 -7.58
C GLU A 92 4.83 -8.64 -7.09
N ILE A 93 4.67 -9.86 -7.59
CA ILE A 93 5.68 -10.91 -7.49
C ILE A 93 6.48 -10.85 -8.79
N ARG A 94 7.79 -10.64 -8.71
CA ARG A 94 8.65 -10.47 -9.89
C ARG A 94 9.93 -11.28 -9.74
N GLU A 95 10.56 -11.57 -10.86
CA GLU A 95 11.92 -12.12 -10.86
C GLU A 95 12.89 -11.09 -10.29
N GLY A 96 13.58 -11.45 -9.22
CA GLY A 96 14.75 -10.74 -8.72
C GLY A 96 16.03 -11.29 -9.33
N ARG A 97 17.18 -10.82 -8.84
CA ARG A 97 18.49 -11.30 -9.32
C ARG A 97 18.81 -12.72 -8.87
N GLU A 98 18.36 -13.09 -7.66
CA GLU A 98 18.69 -14.37 -7.02
C GLU A 98 17.47 -15.26 -6.84
N HIS A 99 16.32 -14.65 -6.52
CA HIS A 99 15.06 -15.34 -6.26
C HIS A 99 13.88 -14.39 -6.57
N LEU A 100 12.65 -14.90 -6.47
CA LEU A 100 11.45 -14.07 -6.58
C LEU A 100 11.45 -12.96 -5.52
N GLU A 101 11.02 -11.76 -5.92
CA GLU A 101 10.85 -10.60 -5.07
C GLU A 101 9.36 -10.24 -4.94
N VAL A 102 8.96 -9.72 -3.79
CA VAL A 102 7.65 -9.10 -3.59
C VAL A 102 7.83 -7.58 -3.50
N ALA A 103 7.17 -6.85 -4.40
CA ALA A 103 7.14 -5.40 -4.40
C ALA A 103 5.73 -4.89 -4.03
N LEU A 104 5.66 -3.86 -3.19
CA LEU A 104 4.38 -3.25 -2.82
C LEU A 104 3.80 -2.46 -4.00
N GLY A 105 2.50 -2.63 -4.24
CA GLY A 105 1.74 -1.77 -5.15
C GLY A 105 1.25 -0.51 -4.42
N GLY A 106 1.11 0.58 -5.16
CA GLY A 106 0.58 1.84 -4.65
C GLY A 106 -0.92 1.79 -4.36
N ASP A 107 -1.58 2.95 -4.37
CA ASP A 107 -2.98 3.03 -3.97
C ASP A 107 -3.95 2.39 -4.99
N ILE A 108 -5.12 1.96 -4.53
CA ILE A 108 -6.22 1.62 -5.44
C ILE A 108 -6.70 2.90 -6.15
N PRO A 109 -6.92 2.91 -7.48
CA PRO A 109 -7.47 4.06 -8.17
C PRO A 109 -8.80 4.53 -7.59
N THR A 110 -8.99 5.86 -7.52
CA THR A 110 -10.15 6.47 -6.85
C THR A 110 -11.51 5.87 -7.23
N PRO A 111 -11.84 5.63 -8.52
CA PRO A 111 -13.14 5.06 -8.87
C PRO A 111 -13.36 3.64 -8.33
N VAL A 112 -12.32 2.80 -8.36
CA VAL A 112 -12.36 1.45 -7.78
C VAL A 112 -12.46 1.52 -6.25
N ASN A 113 -11.68 2.42 -5.64
CA ASN A 113 -11.70 2.61 -4.18
C ASN A 113 -13.07 3.10 -3.68
N GLN A 114 -13.79 3.92 -4.46
CA GLN A 114 -15.15 4.35 -4.13
C GLN A 114 -16.14 3.18 -4.11
N ARG A 115 -16.04 2.25 -5.06
CA ARG A 115 -16.89 1.04 -5.10
C ARG A 115 -16.58 0.09 -3.93
N LEU A 116 -15.30 -0.13 -3.65
CA LEU A 116 -14.83 -0.85 -2.46
C LEU A 116 -15.39 -0.22 -1.17
N THR A 117 -15.26 1.10 -1.03
CA THR A 117 -15.73 1.84 0.15
C THR A 117 -17.25 1.77 0.30
N ALA A 118 -18.00 1.82 -0.80
CA ALA A 118 -19.45 1.65 -0.78
C ALA A 118 -19.85 0.27 -0.23
N ALA A 119 -19.21 -0.81 -0.70
CA ALA A 119 -19.44 -2.16 -0.19
C ALA A 119 -19.07 -2.28 1.30
N MET A 120 -17.92 -1.73 1.71
CA MET A 120 -17.50 -1.68 3.11
C MET A 120 -18.51 -0.97 4.00
N ASN A 121 -19.05 0.18 3.56
CA ASN A 121 -20.06 0.93 4.30
C ASN A 121 -21.41 0.22 4.37
N ALA A 122 -21.73 -0.60 3.37
CA ALA A 122 -22.90 -1.47 3.37
C ALA A 122 -22.71 -2.76 4.20
N GLY A 123 -21.50 -3.01 4.74
CA GLY A 123 -21.16 -4.26 5.45
C GLY A 123 -21.14 -5.49 4.53
N GLN A 124 -20.89 -5.28 3.24
CA GLN A 124 -20.95 -6.29 2.20
C GLN A 124 -19.56 -6.68 1.71
N SER A 125 -19.43 -7.94 1.29
CA SER A 125 -18.26 -8.38 0.53
C SER A 125 -18.16 -7.65 -0.80
N TRP A 126 -16.94 -7.52 -1.31
CA TRP A 126 -16.68 -6.90 -2.60
C TRP A 126 -15.79 -7.78 -3.47
N THR A 127 -16.22 -8.05 -4.70
CA THR A 127 -15.43 -8.75 -5.71
C THR A 127 -15.17 -7.79 -6.86
N PRO A 128 -13.92 -7.61 -7.31
CA PRO A 128 -13.61 -6.71 -8.41
C PRO A 128 -14.25 -7.24 -9.70
N THR A 129 -14.87 -6.33 -10.45
CA THR A 129 -15.32 -6.61 -11.80
C THR A 129 -14.13 -6.62 -12.78
N PRO A 130 -14.27 -7.18 -13.99
CA PRO A 130 -13.22 -7.09 -15.01
C PRO A 130 -12.80 -5.63 -15.32
N ASP A 131 -13.74 -4.69 -15.26
CA ASP A 131 -13.45 -3.27 -15.46
C ASP A 131 -12.69 -2.65 -14.28
N ASP A 132 -12.94 -3.10 -13.05
CA ASP A 132 -12.12 -2.73 -11.89
C ASP A 132 -10.68 -3.20 -12.07
N LEU A 133 -10.48 -4.47 -12.43
CA LEU A 133 -9.15 -5.05 -12.63
C LEU A 133 -8.39 -4.33 -13.74
N ARG A 134 -9.07 -3.99 -14.84
CA ARG A 134 -8.51 -3.20 -15.94
C ARG A 134 -8.08 -1.81 -15.48
N GLU A 135 -8.93 -1.12 -14.74
CA GLU A 135 -8.64 0.22 -14.22
C GLU A 135 -7.45 0.21 -13.24
N VAL A 136 -7.38 -0.80 -12.36
CA VAL A 136 -6.25 -1.02 -11.46
C VAL A 136 -4.98 -1.29 -12.25
N ASN A 137 -5.05 -2.12 -13.30
CA ASN A 137 -3.90 -2.44 -14.15
C ASN A 137 -3.37 -1.22 -14.91
N GLU A 138 -4.26 -0.47 -15.58
CA GLU A 138 -3.90 0.73 -16.35
C GLU A 138 -3.25 1.81 -15.48
N LYS A 139 -3.69 1.92 -14.22
CA LYS A 139 -3.17 2.87 -13.24
C LYS A 139 -2.27 2.20 -12.22
N TRP A 140 -1.67 1.05 -12.54
CA TRP A 140 -0.75 0.40 -11.63
C TRP A 140 0.51 1.26 -11.45
N ARG A 141 0.99 1.37 -10.21
CA ARG A 141 2.30 1.92 -9.89
C ARG A 141 2.86 1.20 -8.67
N PRO A 142 4.19 1.04 -8.57
CA PRO A 142 4.81 0.61 -7.32
C PRO A 142 4.52 1.62 -6.20
N ALA A 143 4.43 1.14 -4.97
CA ALA A 143 4.36 2.02 -3.81
C ALA A 143 5.66 2.82 -3.68
N ARG A 144 5.56 4.05 -3.19
CA ARG A 144 6.75 4.82 -2.78
C ARG A 144 7.18 4.34 -1.40
N VAL A 145 8.21 3.51 -1.37
CA VAL A 145 8.84 3.06 -0.12
C VAL A 145 10.00 3.99 0.20
N ASP A 146 9.73 5.01 1.00
CA ASP A 146 10.71 6.03 1.39
C ASP A 146 10.73 6.22 2.92
N SER A 147 11.81 6.81 3.43
CA SER A 147 12.07 6.94 4.87
C SER A 147 11.09 7.86 5.60
N ARG A 148 10.28 8.65 4.87
CA ARG A 148 9.18 9.42 5.47
C ARG A 148 8.03 8.54 5.87
N ASN A 149 7.79 7.44 5.16
CA ASN A 149 6.63 6.56 5.39
C ASN A 149 7.02 5.22 6.03
N TYR A 150 8.18 4.68 5.67
CA TYR A 150 8.60 3.34 6.06
C TYR A 150 9.93 3.37 6.79
N ALA A 151 10.02 2.59 7.87
CA ALA A 151 11.26 2.23 8.51
C ALA A 151 11.87 0.97 7.88
N LYS A 152 11.04 -0.01 7.50
CA LYS A 152 11.47 -1.29 6.89
C LYS A 152 10.29 -2.00 6.23
N VAL A 153 10.54 -2.76 5.18
CA VAL A 153 9.60 -3.73 4.61
C VAL A 153 10.25 -5.11 4.54
N GLU A 154 9.63 -6.11 5.14
CA GLU A 154 10.07 -7.50 5.10
C GLU A 154 9.00 -8.35 4.41
N ASN A 155 9.36 -8.99 3.32
CA ASN A 155 8.48 -9.91 2.60
C ASN A 155 8.99 -11.35 2.74
N ARG A 156 8.07 -12.32 2.78
CA ARG A 156 8.40 -13.74 2.72
C ARG A 156 7.50 -14.45 1.71
N LEU A 157 8.10 -15.30 0.88
CA LEU A 157 7.43 -16.29 0.05
C LEU A 157 7.80 -17.66 0.60
N LEU A 158 6.83 -18.37 1.16
CA LEU A 158 7.08 -19.63 1.86
C LEU A 158 6.32 -20.77 1.17
N GLY A 159 7.03 -21.80 0.73
CA GLY A 159 6.44 -23.08 0.36
C GLY A 159 6.00 -23.82 1.63
N SER A 160 4.92 -24.58 1.53
CA SER A 160 4.39 -25.36 2.67
C SER A 160 5.39 -26.36 3.27
N ASP A 161 6.38 -26.80 2.50
CA ASP A 161 7.47 -27.67 2.94
C ASP A 161 8.54 -26.97 3.79
N ALA A 162 8.52 -25.64 3.85
CA ALA A 162 9.45 -24.84 4.64
C ALA A 162 8.73 -23.89 5.61
N TYR A 163 7.49 -24.20 5.99
CA TYR A 163 6.77 -23.40 6.98
C TYR A 163 7.47 -23.48 8.34
N PRO A 164 7.93 -22.33 8.88
CA PRO A 164 8.39 -22.30 10.25
C PRO A 164 7.20 -22.53 11.21
N PRO A 165 7.44 -22.81 12.50
CA PRO A 165 6.37 -23.20 13.44
C PRO A 165 5.19 -22.23 13.46
N GLU A 166 5.44 -20.92 13.35
CA GLU A 166 4.39 -19.90 13.37
C GLU A 166 3.46 -19.92 12.14
N PHE A 167 3.83 -20.61 11.05
CA PHE A 167 2.97 -20.87 9.89
C PHE A 167 2.39 -22.30 9.91
N THR A 168 3.08 -23.25 10.52
CA THR A 168 2.58 -24.63 10.61
C THR A 168 1.40 -24.75 11.58
N GLU A 169 1.43 -23.99 12.67
CA GLU A 169 0.40 -24.02 13.72
C GLU A 169 -0.75 -23.02 13.49
N ASP A 170 -0.60 -22.07 12.56
CA ASP A 170 -1.63 -21.06 12.30
C ASP A 170 -2.73 -21.56 11.35
N GLU A 171 -3.98 -21.42 11.77
CA GLU A 171 -5.17 -21.87 11.01
C GLU A 171 -5.32 -21.17 9.63
N THR A 172 -4.66 -20.04 9.40
CA THR A 172 -4.68 -19.28 8.14
C THR A 172 -3.79 -19.89 7.09
N THR A 173 -2.68 -20.51 7.50
CA THR A 173 -1.70 -21.16 6.60
C THR A 173 -1.84 -22.68 6.64
N LYS A 174 -2.66 -23.20 7.54
CA LYS A 174 -3.08 -24.60 7.51
C LYS A 174 -3.71 -24.97 6.17
N GLY A 175 -3.14 -25.98 5.54
CA GLY A 175 -3.57 -26.49 4.24
C GLY A 175 -3.26 -25.56 3.06
N SER A 176 -2.49 -24.47 3.24
CA SER A 176 -1.99 -23.70 2.10
C SER A 176 -0.81 -24.40 1.42
N GLN A 177 -0.72 -24.24 0.10
CA GLN A 177 0.37 -24.76 -0.72
C GLN A 177 1.62 -23.88 -0.60
N PHE A 178 1.41 -22.57 -0.53
CA PHE A 178 2.42 -21.56 -0.25
C PHE A 178 1.79 -20.35 0.46
N ALA A 179 2.60 -19.51 1.07
CA ALA A 179 2.17 -18.31 1.76
C ALA A 179 2.95 -17.08 1.30
N ILE A 180 2.27 -15.94 1.25
CA ILE A 180 2.85 -14.63 1.01
C ILE A 180 2.71 -13.83 2.30
N ALA A 181 3.82 -13.40 2.89
CA ALA A 181 3.81 -12.55 4.07
C ALA A 181 4.46 -11.20 3.77
N ILE A 182 3.81 -10.12 4.17
CA ILE A 182 4.25 -8.74 3.97
C ILE A 182 4.19 -8.04 5.31
N LYS A 183 5.35 -7.62 5.80
CA LYS A 183 5.51 -6.89 7.05
C LYS A 183 6.02 -5.49 6.76
N GLU A 184 5.16 -4.51 6.99
CA GLU A 184 5.48 -3.09 6.85
C GLU A 184 5.70 -2.51 8.24
N MET A 185 6.87 -1.91 8.44
CA MET A 185 7.19 -1.12 9.62
C MET A 185 7.23 0.34 9.20
N TYR A 186 6.34 1.14 9.78
CA TYR A 186 6.19 2.54 9.40
C TYR A 186 7.06 3.46 10.25
N SER A 187 7.40 4.61 9.69
CA SER A 187 8.08 5.68 10.42
C SER A 187 7.17 6.26 11.52
N GLY A 188 7.76 6.94 12.52
CA GLY A 188 7.06 7.43 13.72
C GLY A 188 5.98 8.52 13.50
N GLY A 189 5.67 8.88 12.25
CA GLY A 189 4.62 9.85 11.92
C GLY A 189 3.23 9.24 11.67
N GLN A 190 3.11 7.91 11.62
CA GLN A 190 1.85 7.24 11.31
C GLN A 190 1.12 6.73 12.56
N ALA A 191 -0.21 6.66 12.50
CA ALA A 191 -1.05 6.08 13.56
C ALA A 191 -0.88 4.56 13.71
N VAL A 192 -0.21 3.91 12.76
CA VAL A 192 0.14 2.48 12.76
C VAL A 192 1.64 2.36 12.75
N ARG A 193 2.20 1.55 13.64
CA ARG A 193 3.65 1.28 13.71
C ARG A 193 4.05 0.10 12.84
N THR A 194 3.19 -0.91 12.78
CA THR A 194 3.45 -2.12 12.01
C THR A 194 2.16 -2.66 11.46
N THR A 195 2.23 -3.10 10.21
CA THR A 195 1.23 -3.94 9.58
C THR A 195 1.91 -5.25 9.19
N TYR A 196 1.29 -6.38 9.54
CA TYR A 196 1.70 -7.69 9.09
C TYR A 196 0.54 -8.38 8.39
N SER A 197 0.68 -8.62 7.09
CA SER A 197 -0.32 -9.31 6.26
C SER A 197 0.22 -10.67 5.87
N VAL A 198 -0.54 -11.72 6.10
CA VAL A 198 -0.22 -13.10 5.69
C VAL A 198 -1.35 -13.62 4.83
N PHE A 199 -1.02 -14.15 3.66
CA PHE A 199 -1.93 -14.77 2.71
C PHE A 199 -1.54 -16.24 2.56
N GLY A 200 -2.31 -17.15 3.15
CA GLY A 200 -2.14 -18.59 2.97
C GLY A 200 -2.89 -19.05 1.72
N VAL A 201 -2.17 -19.33 0.63
CA VAL A 201 -2.75 -19.70 -0.67
C VAL A 201 -3.06 -21.20 -0.68
N ARG A 202 -4.35 -21.57 -0.60
CA ARG A 202 -4.81 -22.96 -0.57
C ARG A 202 -5.05 -23.53 -1.96
N ASN A 203 -5.60 -22.70 -2.84
CA ASN A 203 -5.80 -23.02 -4.24
C ASN A 203 -5.30 -21.86 -5.08
N TYR A 204 -4.76 -22.16 -6.26
CA TYR A 204 -4.32 -21.12 -7.17
C TYR A 204 -4.46 -21.58 -8.62
N THR A 205 -4.65 -20.61 -9.48
CA THR A 205 -4.47 -20.69 -10.93
C THR A 205 -3.48 -19.60 -11.33
N PRO A 206 -3.02 -19.58 -12.59
CA PRO A 206 -2.18 -18.48 -13.08
C PRO A 206 -2.84 -17.10 -12.98
N THR A 207 -4.16 -17.00 -12.77
CA THR A 207 -4.89 -15.72 -12.75
C THR A 207 -5.57 -15.39 -11.42
N VAL A 208 -5.76 -16.38 -10.53
CA VAL A 208 -6.44 -16.20 -9.24
C VAL A 208 -5.76 -17.02 -8.16
N PHE A 209 -5.43 -16.38 -7.04
CA PHE A 209 -5.10 -17.08 -5.79
C PHE A 209 -6.30 -17.08 -4.86
N GLY A 210 -6.53 -18.17 -4.15
CA GLY A 210 -7.59 -18.30 -3.17
C GLY A 210 -7.11 -18.94 -1.87
N GLY A 211 -7.60 -18.43 -0.75
CA GLY A 211 -7.24 -18.97 0.56
C GLY A 211 -7.71 -18.07 1.69
N THR A 212 -6.90 -18.01 2.75
CA THR A 212 -7.18 -17.25 3.97
C THR A 212 -6.12 -16.20 4.24
N ALA A 213 -6.54 -15.09 4.83
CA ALA A 213 -5.65 -13.99 5.16
C ALA A 213 -5.78 -13.57 6.62
N ILE A 214 -4.64 -13.18 7.20
CA ILE A 214 -4.56 -12.41 8.43
C ILE A 214 -3.96 -11.05 8.09
N ILE A 215 -4.53 -9.99 8.64
CA ILE A 215 -3.92 -8.66 8.68
C ILE A 215 -3.88 -8.25 10.14
N ALA A 216 -2.68 -8.21 10.71
CA ALA A 216 -2.42 -7.72 12.06
C ALA A 216 -1.81 -6.33 12.00
N THR A 217 -2.39 -5.36 12.70
CA THR A 217 -1.86 -4.01 12.82
C THR A 217 -1.55 -3.67 14.27
N LEU A 218 -0.46 -2.94 14.47
CA LEU A 218 -0.06 -2.41 15.78
C LEU A 218 -0.24 -0.89 15.75
N ALA A 219 -1.28 -0.39 16.41
CA ALA A 219 -1.58 1.04 16.46
C ALA A 219 -0.66 1.78 17.46
N VAL A 220 -0.40 3.06 17.19
CA VAL A 220 0.29 3.97 18.12
C VAL A 220 -0.72 4.46 19.17
N ALA A 221 -0.48 4.10 20.43
CA ALA A 221 -1.26 4.49 21.60
C ALA A 221 -0.33 4.47 22.83
N PRO A 222 -0.68 5.11 23.97
CA PRO A 222 0.12 5.04 25.20
C PRO A 222 0.42 3.58 25.62
N PHE A 223 -0.43 2.64 25.19
CA PHE A 223 -0.15 1.21 25.14
C PHE A 223 -0.50 0.67 23.73
N PRO A 224 0.41 0.01 23.01
CA PRO A 224 0.12 -0.53 21.67
C PRO A 224 -1.04 -1.52 21.69
N VAL A 225 -2.06 -1.29 20.86
CA VAL A 225 -3.22 -2.20 20.74
C VAL A 225 -3.09 -3.00 19.44
N PRO A 226 -2.95 -4.34 19.51
CA PRO A 226 -2.98 -5.19 18.33
C PRO A 226 -4.40 -5.32 17.79
N ILE A 227 -4.59 -5.09 16.50
CA ILE A 227 -5.85 -5.34 15.79
C ILE A 227 -5.59 -6.46 14.79
N THR A 228 -6.21 -7.61 15.00
CA THR A 228 -6.08 -8.77 14.09
C THR A 228 -7.37 -8.95 13.31
N LEU A 229 -7.26 -8.87 11.99
CA LEU A 229 -8.35 -9.10 11.05
C LEU A 229 -8.11 -10.44 10.34
N LYS A 230 -9.10 -11.32 10.35
CA LYS A 230 -9.04 -12.61 9.65
C LYS A 230 -10.17 -12.71 8.63
N GLY A 231 -9.92 -13.39 7.52
CA GLY A 231 -10.92 -13.56 6.48
C GLY A 231 -10.48 -14.50 5.36
N ASP A 232 -11.42 -14.77 4.47
CA ASP A 232 -11.11 -15.40 3.19
C ASP A 232 -10.50 -14.34 2.27
N PHE A 233 -9.54 -14.71 1.42
CA PHE A 233 -9.03 -13.80 0.40
C PHE A 233 -9.03 -14.44 -0.99
N GLN A 234 -9.15 -13.56 -1.98
CA GLN A 234 -8.81 -13.87 -3.36
C GLN A 234 -7.84 -12.82 -3.88
N ALA A 235 -6.80 -13.23 -4.59
CA ALA A 235 -5.93 -12.31 -5.33
C ALA A 235 -6.11 -12.51 -6.83
N TYR A 236 -6.33 -11.42 -7.55
CA TYR A 236 -6.59 -11.43 -9.00
C TYR A 236 -5.37 -10.88 -9.74
N ARG A 237 -4.88 -11.60 -10.74
CA ARG A 237 -3.77 -11.15 -11.58
C ARG A 237 -4.23 -9.99 -12.45
N LEU A 238 -3.45 -8.92 -12.47
CA LEU A 238 -3.67 -7.75 -13.30
C LEU A 238 -3.04 -7.97 -14.68
N GLY A 239 -3.68 -7.44 -15.72
CA GLY A 239 -3.19 -7.52 -17.11
C GLY A 239 -3.71 -8.71 -17.91
N GLU A 240 -4.37 -9.68 -17.28
CA GLU A 240 -5.03 -10.81 -17.95
C GLU A 240 -6.41 -10.47 -18.53
N VAL A 241 -6.99 -9.33 -18.10
CA VAL A 241 -8.27 -8.86 -18.65
C VAL A 241 -8.02 -8.29 -20.04
N ALA A 242 -8.66 -8.88 -21.06
CA ALA A 242 -8.54 -8.45 -22.44
C ALA A 242 -8.74 -6.92 -22.57
N PRO A 243 -7.86 -6.21 -23.31
CA PRO A 243 -7.95 -4.76 -23.48
C PRO A 243 -9.32 -4.35 -24.04
N ARG A 244 -9.81 -3.14 -23.69
CA ARG A 244 -11.09 -2.65 -24.24
C ARG A 244 -10.95 -2.59 -25.75
N SER A 245 -11.92 -3.14 -26.49
CA SER A 245 -11.90 -3.01 -27.94
C SER A 245 -12.09 -1.54 -28.31
N VAL A 246 -11.50 -1.10 -29.44
CA VAL A 246 -11.64 0.28 -29.94
C VAL A 246 -13.11 0.66 -30.09
N PHE A 247 -13.96 -0.32 -30.44
CA PHE A 247 -15.40 -0.14 -30.57
C PHE A 247 -16.09 0.17 -29.23
N GLN A 248 -15.69 -0.49 -28.14
CA GLN A 248 -16.23 -0.20 -26.79
C GLN A 248 -15.83 1.21 -26.32
N ARG A 249 -14.62 1.66 -26.64
CA ARG A 249 -14.20 3.05 -26.35
C ARG A 249 -15.01 4.07 -27.14
N LEU A 250 -15.34 3.74 -28.39
CA LEU A 250 -16.16 4.59 -29.25
C LEU A 250 -17.61 4.66 -28.76
N SER A 251 -18.20 3.53 -28.35
CA SER A 251 -19.59 3.49 -27.86
C SER A 251 -19.80 4.32 -26.59
N ASP A 252 -18.81 4.39 -25.71
CA ASP A 252 -18.89 5.19 -24.48
C ASP A 252 -18.85 6.70 -24.76
N LEU A 253 -18.08 7.11 -25.78
CA LEU A 253 -18.04 8.51 -26.25
C LEU A 253 -19.40 8.96 -26.81
N PHE A 254 -20.12 8.06 -27.49
CA PHE A 254 -21.45 8.37 -28.02
C PHE A 254 -22.57 8.24 -26.97
N SER A 255 -22.40 7.37 -25.97
CA SER A 255 -23.37 7.21 -24.87
C SER A 255 -23.36 8.38 -23.88
N GLY A 256 -22.25 9.14 -23.81
CA GLY A 256 -22.12 10.35 -22.99
C GLY A 256 -22.84 11.59 -23.53
N CYS A 257 -23.26 11.60 -24.80
CA CYS A 257 -23.88 12.78 -25.45
C CYS A 257 -25.42 12.79 -25.42
N GLY A 258 -26.06 11.81 -24.78
CA GLY A 258 -27.52 11.61 -24.84
C GLY A 258 -28.34 12.05 -23.62
N ARG A 259 -27.74 12.68 -22.61
CA ARG A 259 -28.47 13.14 -21.41
C ARG A 259 -28.57 14.67 -21.37
N ARG A 260 -29.54 15.21 -22.10
CA ARG A 260 -30.16 16.51 -21.81
C ARG A 260 -31.56 16.26 -21.27
#